data_AF-A0AA38UL93-F1
#
_entry.id   AF-A0AA38UL93-F1
#
_cell.length_a   1.000
_cell.length_b   1.000
_cell.length_c   1.000
_cell.angle_alpha   90.00
_cell.angle_beta   90.00
_cell.angle_gamma   90.00
#
_symmetry.space_group_name_H-M   'P 1'
#
loop_
_entity.id
_entity.type
_entity.pdbx_description
1 polymer ?
#
loop_
_entity_poly.entity_id
_entity_poly.type
_entity_poly.pdbx_seq_one_letter_code
_entity_poly.pdbx_strand_id
1 'polypeptide(L)'
;MGNFPTALTARSLQSPADNNLWHRRFGHAGFTRINKATNLVNGLRIKPGDTKKCEDCTIANHKQRPFNAEKNVENNPLERVYIDIFGPTRVESVRGNYY
;
A
#
# COMPACT_ATOMS: atom_id res chain seq x y z
N MET A 1 44.72 2.08 -25.21
CA MET A 1 43.32 2.54 -25.04
C MET A 1 42.50 1.32 -24.65
N GLY A 2 42.09 1.22 -23.39
CA GLY A 2 41.63 -0.04 -22.79
C GLY A 2 40.24 -0.47 -23.25
N ASN A 3 40.12 -1.74 -23.64
CA ASN A 3 38.85 -2.44 -23.79
C ASN A 3 38.34 -2.83 -22.40
N PHE A 4 37.32 -2.13 -21.91
CA PHE A 4 36.52 -2.61 -20.78
C PHE A 4 35.39 -3.50 -21.33
N PRO A 5 35.16 -4.70 -20.77
CA PRO A 5 34.02 -5.50 -21.15
C PRO A 5 32.76 -4.76 -20.67
N THR A 6 32.00 -4.23 -21.63
CA THR A 6 30.69 -3.64 -21.38
C THR A 6 29.84 -4.71 -20.70
N ALA A 7 29.63 -4.56 -19.39
CA ALA A 7 28.78 -5.44 -18.61
C ALA A 7 27.48 -5.65 -19.37
N LEU A 8 27.08 -6.91 -19.55
CA LEU A 8 25.84 -7.34 -20.21
C LEU A 8 24.69 -6.42 -19.80
N THR A 9 24.40 -5.42 -20.63
CA THR A 9 23.21 -4.60 -20.48
C THR A 9 22.05 -5.55 -20.71
N ALA A 10 21.33 -5.82 -19.63
CA ALA A 10 20.21 -6.76 -19.62
C ALA A 10 19.31 -6.52 -20.83
N ARG A 11 18.88 -7.61 -21.47
CA ARG A 11 17.99 -7.70 -22.67
C ARG A 11 16.70 -6.87 -22.62
N SER A 12 16.47 -6.02 -21.62
CA SER A 12 15.22 -5.26 -21.44
C SER A 12 15.04 -4.08 -22.39
N LEU A 13 16.04 -3.71 -23.20
CA LEU A 13 15.92 -2.55 -24.10
C LEU A 13 15.10 -2.82 -25.38
N GLN A 14 14.78 -4.07 -25.69
CA GLN A 14 14.27 -4.41 -27.02
C GLN A 14 12.73 -4.41 -27.13
N SER A 15 12.00 -4.53 -26.02
CA SER A 15 10.53 -4.48 -26.06
C SER A 15 9.94 -3.71 -24.90
N PRO A 16 8.86 -2.92 -25.13
CA PRO A 16 8.16 -2.24 -24.06
C PRO A 16 7.65 -3.28 -23.05
N ALA A 17 7.85 -3.02 -21.76
CA ALA A 17 7.39 -3.90 -20.69
C ALA A 17 5.94 -3.56 -20.30
N ASP A 18 5.25 -4.54 -19.72
CA ASP A 18 3.90 -4.31 -19.20
C ASP A 18 3.93 -3.35 -17.99
N ASN A 19 2.87 -2.57 -17.81
CA ASN A 19 2.75 -1.63 -16.71
C ASN A 19 2.79 -2.35 -15.35
N ASN A 20 2.18 -3.53 -15.25
CA ASN A 20 2.23 -4.37 -14.04
C ASN A 20 3.66 -4.80 -13.68
N LEU A 21 4.52 -5.02 -14.69
CA LEU A 21 5.91 -5.40 -14.46
C LEU A 21 6.70 -4.23 -13.87
N TRP A 22 6.51 -3.02 -14.41
CA TRP A 22 7.11 -1.80 -13.86
C TRP A 22 6.58 -1.48 -12.46
N HIS A 23 5.28 -1.67 -12.24
CA HIS A 23 4.65 -1.55 -10.92
C HIS A 23 5.38 -2.39 -9.86
N ARG A 24 5.65 -3.67 -10.13
CA ARG A 24 6.41 -4.54 -9.21
C ARG A 24 7.87 -4.11 -9.08
N ARG A 25 8.55 -3.76 -10.18
CA ARG A 25 9.97 -3.32 -10.16
C ARG A 25 10.20 -2.05 -9.33
N PHE A 26 9.25 -1.13 -9.34
CA PHE A 26 9.31 0.10 -8.56
C PHE A 26 8.70 -0.04 -7.16
N GLY A 27 8.58 -1.26 -6.63
CA GLY A 27 8.09 -1.48 -5.26
C GLY A 27 6.62 -1.11 -5.10
N HIS A 28 5.77 -1.55 -6.04
CA HIS A 28 4.34 -1.28 -6.06
C HIS A 28 3.95 0.19 -6.20
N ALA A 29 4.78 0.98 -6.88
CA ALA A 29 4.46 2.38 -7.20
C ALA A 29 3.15 2.47 -8.01
N GLY A 30 2.31 3.46 -7.69
CA GLY A 30 1.03 3.64 -8.38
C GLY A 30 1.20 3.85 -9.88
N PHE A 31 0.33 3.23 -10.68
CA PHE A 31 0.38 3.25 -12.14
C PHE A 31 0.47 4.67 -12.73
N THR A 32 -0.26 5.64 -12.15
CA THR A 32 -0.19 7.05 -12.56
C THR A 32 1.21 7.65 -12.40
N ARG A 33 1.94 7.28 -11.34
CA ARG A 33 3.32 7.78 -11.11
C ARG A 33 4.28 7.17 -12.13
N ILE A 34 4.12 5.89 -12.43
CA ILE A 34 4.92 5.17 -13.43
C ILE A 34 4.68 5.76 -14.82
N ASN A 35 3.43 6.03 -15.18
CA ASN A 35 3.09 6.68 -16.46
C ASN A 35 3.63 8.11 -16.55
N LYS A 36 3.74 8.85 -15.45
CA LYS A 36 4.40 10.17 -15.46
C LYS A 36 5.91 10.04 -15.64
N ALA A 37 6.52 9.00 -15.07
CA ALA A 37 7.96 8.77 -15.16
C ALA A 37 8.44 8.51 -16.58
N THR A 38 7.60 8.01 -17.49
CA THR A 38 7.98 7.80 -18.91
C THR A 38 8.37 9.10 -19.61
N ASN A 39 7.87 10.25 -19.15
CA ASN A 39 8.20 11.55 -19.70
C ASN A 39 9.43 12.19 -19.06
N LEU A 40 10.01 11.56 -18.03
CA LEU A 40 11.13 12.08 -17.24
C LEU A 40 12.45 11.34 -17.51
N VAL A 41 12.39 10.13 -18.07
CA VAL A 41 13.58 9.29 -18.28
C VAL A 41 13.60 8.66 -19.66
N ASN A 42 14.80 8.54 -20.23
CA ASN A 42 15.02 7.82 -21.48
C ASN A 42 15.05 6.30 -21.22
N GLY A 43 14.38 5.52 -22.07
CA GLY A 43 14.42 4.05 -22.01
C GLY A 43 13.31 3.38 -21.20
N LEU A 44 12.47 4.14 -20.49
CA LEU A 44 11.27 3.59 -19.84
C LEU A 44 10.12 3.47 -20.84
N ARG A 45 10.00 2.31 -21.48
CA ARG A 45 8.95 2.01 -22.47
C ARG A 45 7.89 1.10 -21.86
N ILE A 46 6.64 1.58 -21.83
CA ILE A 46 5.48 0.85 -21.27
C ILE A 46 4.54 0.48 -22.42
N LYS A 47 4.07 -0.77 -22.43
CA LYS A 47 3.03 -1.21 -23.38
C LYS A 47 1.71 -0.49 -23.06
N PRO A 48 1.00 0.07 -24.05
CA PRO A 48 -0.37 0.50 -23.86
C PRO A 48 -1.24 -0.72 -23.57
N GLY A 49 -2.00 -0.68 -22.48
CA GLY A 49 -2.82 -1.80 -22.02
C GLY A 49 -3.39 -1.55 -20.62
N ASP A 50 -4.34 -2.38 -20.23
CA ASP A 50 -5.06 -2.21 -18.97
C ASP A 50 -4.16 -2.44 -17.76
N THR A 51 -4.20 -1.48 -16.83
CA THR A 51 -3.64 -1.65 -15.50
C THR A 51 -4.49 -2.67 -14.75
N LYS A 52 -3.94 -3.87 -14.55
CA LYS A 52 -4.62 -4.90 -13.76
C LYS A 52 -4.54 -4.51 -12.28
N LYS A 53 -5.57 -4.88 -11.51
CA LYS A 53 -5.50 -4.75 -10.05
C LYS A 53 -4.35 -5.63 -9.54
N CYS A 54 -3.51 -5.05 -8.69
CA CYS A 54 -2.49 -5.81 -7.98
C CYS A 54 -3.10 -6.34 -6.67
N GLU A 55 -3.12 -7.66 -6.52
CA GLU A 55 -3.64 -8.34 -5.32
C GLU A 55 -2.84 -7.93 -4.07
N ASP A 56 -1.51 -7.93 -4.16
CA ASP A 56 -0.62 -7.51 -3.07
C ASP A 56 -0.93 -6.09 -2.60
N CYS A 57 -1.12 -5.14 -3.52
CA CYS A 57 -1.50 -3.77 -3.18
C CYS A 57 -2.90 -3.68 -2.57
N THR A 58 -3.82 -4.52 -3.03
CA THR A 58 -5.19 -4.54 -2.53
C THR A 58 -5.20 -5.00 -1.08
N ILE A 59 -4.39 -6.02 -0.74
CA ILE A 59 -4.25 -6.51 0.63
C ILE A 59 -3.49 -5.51 1.49
N ALA A 60 -2.35 -4.99 1.01
CA ALA A 60 -1.47 -4.12 1.78
C ALA A 60 -1.99 -2.69 1.98
N ASN A 61 -2.85 -2.19 1.08
CA ASN A 61 -3.35 -0.81 1.11
C ASN A 61 -4.87 -0.73 0.97
N HIS A 62 -5.57 -1.79 1.39
CA HIS A 62 -7.01 -1.76 1.59
C HIS A 62 -7.37 -0.60 2.54
N LYS A 63 -8.18 0.34 2.05
CA LYS A 63 -8.80 1.34 2.91
C LYS A 63 -10.04 0.74 3.55
N GLN A 64 -10.10 0.79 4.88
CA GLN A 64 -11.35 0.55 5.59
C GLN A 64 -12.42 1.47 4.98
N ARG A 65 -13.59 0.92 4.67
CA ARG A 65 -14.72 1.75 4.25
C ARG A 65 -15.03 2.72 5.38
N PRO A 66 -15.44 3.96 5.07
CA PRO A 66 -15.93 4.85 6.12
C PRO A 66 -17.02 4.12 6.92
N PHE A 67 -16.99 4.27 8.24
CA PHE A 67 -18.06 3.75 9.09
C PHE A 67 -19.39 4.38 8.63
N ASN A 68 -20.45 3.57 8.60
CA ASN A 68 -21.79 4.08 8.32
C ASN A 68 -22.11 5.19 9.32
N ALA A 69 -22.65 6.31 8.82
CA ALA A 69 -22.88 7.52 9.61
C ALA A 69 -24.10 7.42 10.56
N GLU A 70 -24.70 6.24 10.70
CA GLU A 70 -25.83 6.01 11.60
C GLU A 70 -25.34 6.15 13.04
N LYS A 71 -25.45 7.36 13.58
CA LYS A 71 -25.32 7.64 15.00
C LYS A 71 -26.69 7.44 15.64
N ASN A 72 -26.78 6.45 16.52
CA ASN A 72 -27.87 6.39 17.48
C ASN A 72 -27.63 7.52 18.50
N VAL A 73 -28.45 8.57 18.43
CA VAL A 73 -28.44 9.69 19.36
C VAL A 73 -29.56 9.47 20.36
N GLU A 74 -29.20 9.43 21.63
CA GLU A 74 -30.16 9.36 22.73
C GLU A 74 -30.71 10.76 23.02
N ASN A 75 -32.01 10.85 23.31
CA ASN A 75 -32.72 12.09 23.57
C ASN A 75 -33.01 12.30 25.07
N ASN A 76 -32.87 11.25 25.89
CA ASN A 76 -33.19 11.28 27.31
C ASN A 76 -32.00 10.84 28.19
N PRO A 77 -31.90 11.35 29.43
CA PRO A 77 -30.91 10.86 30.38
C PRO A 77 -31.03 9.35 30.60
N LEU A 78 -29.88 8.66 30.59
CA LEU A 78 -29.77 7.20 30.84
C LEU A 78 -30.46 6.28 29.80
N GLU A 79 -30.85 6.78 28.63
CA GLU A 79 -31.44 5.97 27.55
C GLU A 79 -30.48 4.88 27.04
N ARG A 80 -29.17 5.13 27.12
CA ARG A 80 -28.12 4.14 26.84
C ARG A 80 -26.96 4.27 27.82
N VAL A 81 -26.56 3.13 28.38
CA VAL A 81 -25.37 3.00 29.22
C VAL A 81 -24.42 1.99 28.57
N TYR A 82 -23.21 2.42 28.24
CA TYR A 82 -22.14 1.52 27.80
C TYR A 82 -21.39 1.05 29.04
N ILE A 83 -21.32 -0.27 29.23
CA ILE A 83 -20.56 -0.89 30.32
C ILE A 83 -19.50 -1.76 29.64
N ASP A 84 -18.25 -1.57 30.02
CA ASP A 84 -17.15 -2.40 29.56
C ASP A 84 -16.45 -3.03 30.77
N ILE A 85 -15.93 -4.24 30.59
CA ILE A 85 -15.18 -4.96 31.62
C ILE A 85 -13.70 -4.81 31.27
N PHE A 86 -12.94 -4.17 32.16
CA PHE A 86 -11.50 -4.07 32.02
C PHE A 86 -10.79 -5.20 32.80
N GLY A 87 -9.82 -5.85 32.16
CA GLY A 87 -8.97 -6.84 32.83
C GLY A 87 -7.96 -7.51 31.91
N PRO A 88 -6.96 -8.23 32.45
CA PRO A 88 -6.74 -8.54 33.87
C PRO A 88 -5.99 -7.44 34.65
N THR A 89 -6.47 -7.10 35.84
CA THR A 89 -5.99 -6.00 36.70
C THR A 89 -4.89 -6.40 37.68
N ARG A 90 -4.93 -7.64 38.15
CA ARG A 90 -3.91 -8.22 39.07
C ARG A 90 -2.76 -8.90 38.33
N VAL A 91 -2.30 -8.30 37.24
CA VAL A 91 -1.12 -8.76 36.52
C VAL A 91 -0.16 -7.59 36.47
N GLU A 92 1.07 -7.84 36.91
CA GLU A 92 2.12 -6.85 36.82
C GLU A 92 2.30 -6.45 35.36
N SER A 93 2.19 -5.15 35.08
CA SER A 93 2.48 -4.64 33.74
C SER A 93 3.95 -4.85 33.39
N VAL A 94 4.31 -4.78 32.11
CA VAL A 94 5.70 -4.88 31.63
C VAL A 94 6.66 -3.91 32.33
N ARG A 95 6.13 -2.83 32.95
CA ARG A 95 6.89 -1.81 33.69
C ARG A 95 6.80 -1.94 35.21
N GLY A 96 6.22 -3.02 35.74
CA GLY A 96 6.15 -3.28 37.19
C GLY A 96 4.95 -2.67 37.92
N ASN A 97 4.01 -2.03 37.20
CA ASN A 97 2.83 -1.40 37.81
C ASN A 97 1.63 -2.37 37.88
N TYR A 98 0.80 -2.23 38.92
CA TYR A 98 -0.51 -2.89 39.08
C TYR A 98 -1.63 -1.84 38.89
N TYR A 99 -2.74 -2.22 38.23
CA TYR A 99 -3.87 -1.35 37.91
C TYR A 99 -5.19 -1.96 38.34
#